data_AF-A0A6M2CW90-F1
#
_entry.id   AF-A0A6M2CW90-F1
#
_cell.length_a   1.000
_cell.length_b   1.000
_cell.length_c   1.000
_cell.angle_alpha   90.00
_cell.angle_beta   90.00
_cell.angle_gamma   90.00
#
_symmetry.space_group_name_H-M   'P 1'
#
loop_
_entity.id
_entity.type
_entity.pdbx_description
1 polymer ?
#
loop_
_entity_poly.entity_id
_entity_poly.type
_entity_poly.pdbx_seq_one_letter_code
_entity_poly.pdbx_strand_id
1 'polypeptide(L)'
;AAKTDGSAPKRPRSESNLPSTPSMPSSWSSSTEGITEESVRRYLLRKPMTTTELLQKFKSKRTGLGSEKLVNTIAQILKRLNPEKQTIKGKLYLSIKA
;
A
#
# COMPACT_ATOMS: atom_id res chain seq x y z
N ALA A 1 -43.11 52.86 30.00
CA ALA A 1 -41.68 52.71 29.67
C ALA A 1 -41.44 51.24 29.34
N ALA A 2 -41.10 50.79 28.11
CA ALA A 2 -39.89 51.03 27.30
C ALA A 2 -38.63 50.80 28.17
N LYS A 3 -37.62 49.97 27.88
CA LYS A 3 -37.02 49.43 26.64
C LYS A 3 -35.88 48.47 27.12
N THR A 4 -35.74 47.24 26.59
CA THR A 4 -34.66 46.72 25.69
C THR A 4 -33.21 46.62 26.22
N ASP A 5 -32.53 45.54 25.78
CA ASP A 5 -31.09 45.33 25.48
C ASP A 5 -30.31 44.36 26.43
N GLY A 6 -29.60 43.31 26.00
CA GLY A 6 -29.25 42.85 24.65
C GLY A 6 -28.45 41.52 24.61
N SER A 7 -28.52 40.84 23.44
CA SER A 7 -27.56 39.94 22.75
C SER A 7 -26.84 38.78 23.48
N ALA A 8 -26.70 37.56 22.96
CA ALA A 8 -27.10 36.90 21.71
C ALA A 8 -26.89 35.36 21.84
N PRO A 9 -27.59 34.53 21.04
CA PRO A 9 -27.63 33.07 21.17
C PRO A 9 -26.55 32.35 20.35
N LYS A 10 -25.89 31.34 20.94
CA LYS A 10 -25.03 30.40 20.20
C LYS A 10 -25.91 29.51 19.32
N ARG A 11 -25.91 29.78 18.01
CA ARG A 11 -26.53 28.96 16.96
C ARG A 11 -25.70 27.68 16.75
N PRO A 12 -26.27 26.46 16.81
CA PRO A 12 -25.79 25.38 15.98
C PRO A 12 -26.48 25.52 14.62
N ARG A 13 -25.72 25.90 13.60
CA ARG A 13 -26.21 25.97 12.21
C ARG A 13 -26.34 24.55 11.68
N SER A 14 -27.55 24.19 11.28
CA SER A 14 -27.89 22.97 10.56
C SER A 14 -27.33 22.96 9.14
N GLU A 15 -27.05 21.74 8.68
CA GLU A 15 -26.88 21.26 7.31
C GLU A 15 -25.66 21.75 6.52
N SER A 16 -24.71 20.83 6.33
CA SER A 16 -24.10 20.65 5.01
C SER A 16 -23.86 19.16 4.77
N ASN A 17 -24.81 18.58 4.05
CA ASN A 17 -24.65 17.49 3.09
C ASN A 17 -23.19 17.15 2.74
N LEU A 18 -22.65 16.07 3.31
CA LEU A 18 -21.51 15.35 2.74
C LEU A 18 -21.95 13.89 2.59
N PRO A 19 -22.15 13.38 1.36
CA PRO A 19 -22.41 11.97 1.16
C PRO A 19 -21.18 11.19 1.65
N SER A 20 -21.46 10.23 2.53
CA SER A 20 -20.69 9.03 2.82
C SER A 20 -19.25 9.08 2.32
N THR A 21 -18.32 9.29 3.26
CA THR A 21 -16.94 8.85 3.07
C THR A 21 -16.98 7.47 2.42
N PRO A 22 -16.45 7.27 1.19
CA PRO A 22 -16.24 5.92 0.73
C PRO A 22 -15.26 5.35 1.74
N SER A 23 -15.75 4.39 2.52
CA SER A 23 -14.96 3.54 3.37
C SER A 23 -13.77 3.08 2.53
N MET A 24 -12.64 3.77 2.70
CA MET A 24 -11.36 3.28 2.23
C MET A 24 -11.30 1.86 2.73
N PRO A 25 -11.13 0.83 1.88
CA PRO A 25 -10.88 -0.50 2.39
C PRO A 25 -9.54 -0.40 3.11
N SER A 26 -9.60 -0.20 4.43
CA SER A 26 -8.55 -0.43 5.40
C SER A 26 -8.28 -1.93 5.46
N SER A 27 -8.07 -2.56 4.30
CA SER A 27 -7.52 -3.91 4.16
C SER A 27 -5.99 -3.85 4.28
N TRP A 28 -5.46 -3.04 5.21
CA TRP A 28 -4.06 -3.12 5.63
C TRP A 28 -3.86 -4.13 6.77
N SER A 29 -4.95 -4.69 7.33
CA SER A 29 -4.85 -5.87 8.19
C SER A 29 -4.81 -7.10 7.28
N SER A 30 -3.65 -7.65 6.95
CA SER A 30 -3.01 -8.62 7.81
C SER A 30 -1.49 -8.62 7.59
N SER A 31 -0.75 -8.22 8.62
CA SER A 31 0.73 -8.24 8.65
C SER A 31 1.32 -9.62 8.97
N THR A 32 0.55 -10.69 8.78
CA THR A 32 0.99 -12.06 9.02
C THR A 32 0.64 -12.88 7.79
N GLU A 33 1.62 -13.19 6.95
CA GLU A 33 1.70 -14.42 6.14
C GLU A 33 2.78 -14.30 5.05
N GLY A 34 4.00 -14.72 5.38
CA GLY A 34 5.01 -15.18 4.41
C GLY A 34 5.46 -14.25 3.27
N ILE A 35 6.25 -14.82 2.35
CA ILE A 35 6.53 -14.23 1.04
C ILE A 35 5.37 -14.64 0.13
N THR A 36 4.30 -13.85 0.13
CA THR A 36 3.14 -14.08 -0.73
C THR A 36 3.24 -13.31 -2.04
N GLU A 37 2.53 -13.80 -3.05
CA GLU A 37 2.44 -13.14 -4.37
C GLU A 37 1.91 -11.71 -4.25
N GLU A 38 0.90 -11.50 -3.41
CA GLU A 38 0.30 -10.18 -3.16
C GLU A 38 1.34 -9.20 -2.59
N SER A 39 2.18 -9.67 -1.65
CA SER A 39 3.27 -8.85 -1.10
C SER A 39 4.26 -8.40 -2.19
N VAL A 40 4.70 -9.32 -3.06
CA VAL A 40 5.61 -9.00 -4.19
C VAL A 40 4.93 -8.05 -5.17
N ARG A 41 3.68 -8.34 -5.55
CA ARG A 41 2.88 -7.55 -6.48
C ARG A 41 2.72 -6.11 -5.99
N ARG A 42 2.42 -5.91 -4.70
CA ARG A 42 2.30 -4.58 -4.08
C ARG A 42 3.57 -3.75 -4.19
N TYR A 43 4.74 -4.35 -4.03
CA TYR A 43 6.00 -3.62 -4.18
C TYR A 43 6.22 -3.16 -5.62
N LEU A 44 5.96 -4.04 -6.60
CA LEU A 44 6.13 -3.75 -8.03
C LEU A 44 5.09 -2.75 -8.58
N LEU A 45 3.89 -2.72 -8.00
CA LEU A 45 2.83 -1.74 -8.31
C LEU A 45 3.17 -0.33 -7.81
N ARG A 46 3.84 -0.23 -6.65
CA ARG A 46 4.16 1.08 -6.05
C ARG A 46 5.28 1.78 -6.78
N LYS A 47 6.33 1.05 -7.13
CA LYS A 47 7.53 1.58 -7.75
C LYS A 47 8.26 0.47 -8.51
N PRO A 48 8.90 0.78 -9.65
CA PRO A 48 9.83 -0.16 -10.29
C PRO A 48 10.90 -0.63 -9.29
N MET A 49 11.02 -1.94 -9.10
CA MET A 49 11.90 -2.54 -8.10
C MET A 49 12.72 -3.69 -8.72
N THR A 50 13.97 -3.86 -8.29
CA THR A 50 14.82 -4.95 -8.79
C THR A 50 14.62 -6.24 -8.02
N THR A 51 15.03 -7.37 -8.60
CA THR A 51 15.03 -8.67 -7.92
C THR A 51 15.87 -8.63 -6.63
N THR A 52 17.00 -7.91 -6.65
CA THR A 52 17.87 -7.75 -5.47
C THR A 52 17.20 -6.94 -4.36
N GLU A 53 16.47 -5.87 -4.70
CA GLU A 53 15.69 -5.10 -3.73
C GLU A 53 14.56 -5.95 -3.13
N LEU A 54 13.86 -6.75 -3.96
CA LEU A 54 12.86 -7.74 -3.53
C LEU A 54 13.46 -8.71 -2.50
N LEU A 55 14.56 -9.35 -2.84
CA LEU A 55 15.26 -10.28 -1.94
C LEU A 55 15.65 -9.61 -0.62
N GLN A 56 16.15 -8.38 -0.66
CA GLN A 56 16.55 -7.64 0.52
C GLN A 56 15.34 -7.33 1.44
N LYS A 57 14.19 -6.93 0.88
CA LYS A 57 12.98 -6.66 1.69
C LYS A 57 12.49 -7.90 2.45
N PHE A 58 12.46 -9.05 1.79
CA PHE A 58 11.99 -10.29 2.39
C PHE A 58 13.03 -11.00 3.27
N LYS A 59 14.32 -10.67 3.11
CA LYS A 59 15.38 -11.08 4.04
C LYS A 59 15.33 -10.28 5.36
N SER A 60 15.00 -8.99 5.30
CA SER A 60 14.82 -8.14 6.50
C SER A 60 13.52 -8.44 7.25
N LYS A 61 12.47 -8.90 6.55
CA LYS A 61 11.32 -9.48 7.23
C LYS A 61 11.74 -10.78 7.89
N ARG A 62 11.37 -10.96 9.17
CA ARG A 62 11.69 -12.16 9.97
C ARG A 62 10.85 -13.36 9.51
N THR A 63 11.04 -13.75 8.25
CA THR A 63 10.26 -14.78 7.55
C THR A 63 10.63 -16.18 8.01
N GLY A 64 11.76 -16.36 8.71
CA GLY A 64 12.20 -17.66 9.22
C GLY A 64 12.61 -18.66 8.12
N LEU A 65 12.71 -18.22 6.87
CA LEU A 65 13.10 -19.04 5.72
C LEU A 65 14.59 -18.91 5.43
N GLY A 66 15.21 -20.02 5.04
CA GLY A 66 16.58 -20.03 4.53
C GLY A 66 16.71 -19.23 3.23
N SER A 67 17.89 -18.66 2.99
CA SER A 67 18.19 -17.81 1.82
C SER A 67 17.82 -18.48 0.49
N GLU A 68 18.10 -19.78 0.34
CA GLU A 68 17.80 -20.54 -0.88
C GLU A 68 16.30 -20.69 -1.13
N LYS A 69 15.54 -21.04 -0.08
CA LYS A 69 14.07 -21.13 -0.16
C LYS A 69 13.46 -19.77 -0.49
N LEU A 70 13.95 -18.70 0.13
CA LEU A 70 13.52 -17.33 -0.17
C LEU A 70 13.73 -16.96 -1.65
N VAL A 71 14.92 -17.23 -2.19
CA VAL A 71 15.24 -16.97 -3.60
C VAL A 71 14.32 -17.76 -4.51
N ASN A 72 14.12 -19.05 -4.22
CA ASN A 72 13.27 -19.91 -5.05
C ASN A 72 11.80 -19.46 -5.01
N THR A 73 11.26 -19.14 -3.84
CA THR A 73 9.88 -18.65 -3.70
C THR A 73 9.67 -17.34 -4.45
N ILE A 74 10.59 -16.38 -4.33
CA ILE A 74 10.49 -15.11 -5.08
C ILE A 74 10.57 -15.37 -6.59
N ALA A 75 11.47 -16.23 -7.04
CA ALA A 75 11.60 -16.57 -8.46
C ALA A 75 10.31 -17.21 -9.00
N GLN A 76 9.67 -18.10 -8.24
CA GLN A 76 8.39 -18.72 -8.61
C GLN A 76 7.26 -17.68 -8.69
N ILE A 77 7.20 -16.75 -7.73
CA ILE A 77 6.22 -15.67 -7.71
C ILE A 77 6.40 -14.72 -8.90
N LEU A 78 7.63 -14.32 -9.21
CA LEU A 78 7.92 -13.45 -10.36
C LEU A 78 7.54 -14.10 -11.69
N LYS A 79 7.73 -15.42 -11.82
CA LYS A 79 7.28 -16.17 -13.00
C LYS A 79 5.75 -16.14 -13.16
N ARG A 80 5.01 -16.26 -12.07
CA ARG A 80 3.54 -16.23 -12.08
C ARG A 80 2.98 -14.83 -12.37
N LEU A 81 3.60 -13.80 -11.80
CA LEU A 81 3.18 -12.41 -11.99
C LEU A 81 3.52 -11.85 -13.37
N ASN A 82 4.53 -12.40 -14.05
CA ASN A 82 5.08 -11.91 -15.33
C ASN A 82 5.20 -10.37 -15.39
N PRO A 83 6.01 -9.76 -14.51
CA PRO A 83 6.12 -8.31 -14.44
C PRO A 83 6.79 -7.72 -15.69
N GLU A 84 6.48 -6.46 -15.96
CA GLU A 84 7.11 -5.67 -17.03
C GLU A 84 8.58 -5.42 -16.69
N LYS A 85 9.45 -5.60 -17.68
CA LYS A 85 10.90 -5.36 -17.57
C LYS A 85 11.20 -3.98 -18.12
N GLN A 86 11.71 -3.11 -17.27
CA GLN A 86 12.09 -1.75 -17.64
C GLN A 86 13.57 -1.51 -17.37
N THR A 87 14.28 -0.95 -18.35
CA THR A 87 15.67 -0.54 -18.16
C THR A 87 15.69 0.95 -17.83
N ILE A 88 15.88 1.28 -16.55
CA ILE A 88 15.91 2.66 -16.06
C ILE A 88 17.36 2.98 -15.68
N LYS A 89 17.95 4.00 -16.31
CA LYS A 89 19.34 4.43 -16.03
C LYS A 89 20.36 3.28 -16.10
N GLY A 90 20.21 2.40 -17.09
CA GLY A 90 21.11 1.26 -17.30
C GLY A 90 20.93 0.09 -16.32
N LYS A 91 19.92 0.12 -15.45
CA LYS A 91 19.61 -0.97 -14.52
C LYS A 91 18.24 -1.56 -14.85
N LEU A 92 18.14 -2.90 -14.79
CA LEU A 92 16.89 -3.62 -14.99
C LEU A 92 16.02 -3.51 -13.74
N TYR A 93 14.82 -2.99 -13.92
CA TYR A 93 13.74 -2.94 -12.94
C TYR A 93 12.57 -3.77 -13.41
N LEU A 94 11.81 -4.25 -12.43
CA LEU A 94 10.54 -4.95 -12.62
C LEU A 94 9.43 -4.01 -12.13
N SER A 95 8.37 -3.86 -12.90
CA SER A 95 7.19 -3.09 -12.50
C SER A 95 5.90 -3.77 -12.94
N ILE A 96 4.81 -3.47 -12.25
CA ILE A 96 3.46 -3.86 -12.69
C ILE A 96 2.68 -2.56 -12.85
N LYS A 97 2.26 -2.27 -14.08
CA LYS A 97 1.26 -1.25 -14.37
C LYS A 97 -0.10 -1.95 -14.33
N ALA A 98 -0.94 -1.59 -13.36
CA ALA A 98 -2.35 -1.97 -13.31
C ALA A 98 -3.19 -0.81 -13.83
#